data_AF-A0A8H5EYI0-F1
#
_entry.id   AF-A0A8H5EYI0-F1
#
_cell.length_a   1.000
_cell.length_b   1.000
_cell.length_c   1.000
_cell.angle_alpha   90.00
_cell.angle_beta   90.00
_cell.angle_gamma   90.00
#
_symmetry.space_group_name_H-M   'P 1'
#
loop_
_entity.id
_entity.type
_entity.pdbx_description
1 polymer ?
#
loop_
_entity_poly.entity_id
_entity_poly.type
_entity_poly.pdbx_seq_one_letter_code
_entity_poly.pdbx_strand_id
1 'polypeptide(L)'
;MDPFEVRMQFLALLKRLTASQQSIQKVVGFAVKYFPSCGEDIWECIIEGFEKGSINARINVLYFLDSLCETCLVVKSQQKAHRSGSSEKRNANLYVDFVARDLTKIVDLVVPQGRQGLPNLILERWRSKRILDPQKVDEVVSSLNSRTTLELPTTSASTSPTESFDLPGQTQHTHGSSKRPNVAAPPSPPPLSRNEVLRRIEEDRERHKRLRERRWVQPISYSAPSFNPNSVPLASFLPLSDGPQGGYGDEEAAVDIEFENEWETTSDWNEDDVEVVTEERELCFPREGEGPMDLS
;
A
#
# COMPACT_ATOMS: atom_id res chain seq x y z
N MET A 1 -23.99 -2.03 21.20
CA MET A 1 -23.75 -3.45 20.90
C MET A 1 -22.94 -4.02 22.03
N ASP A 2 -23.27 -5.23 22.47
CA ASP A 2 -22.46 -5.92 23.47
C ASP A 2 -21.13 -6.40 22.85
N PRO A 3 -20.09 -6.70 23.66
CA PRO A 3 -18.79 -7.12 23.15
C PRO A 3 -18.82 -8.40 22.30
N PHE A 4 -19.71 -9.34 22.61
CA PHE A 4 -19.83 -10.61 21.90
C PHE A 4 -20.38 -10.39 20.48
N GLU A 5 -21.41 -9.56 20.35
CA GLU A 5 -22.00 -9.16 19.08
C GLU A 5 -20.98 -8.41 18.22
N VAL A 6 -20.22 -7.48 18.82
CA VAL A 6 -19.14 -6.74 18.13
C VAL A 6 -18.10 -7.71 17.59
N ARG A 7 -17.64 -8.67 18.41
CA ARG A 7 -16.69 -9.71 17.98
C ARG A 7 -17.22 -10.54 16.82
N MET A 8 -18.45 -11.02 16.92
CA MET A 8 -19.08 -11.86 15.89
C MET A 8 -19.19 -11.10 14.55
N GLN A 9 -19.68 -9.86 14.59
CA GLN A 9 -19.81 -9.03 13.40
C GLN A 9 -18.44 -8.69 12.80
N PHE A 10 -17.47 -8.36 13.64
CA PHE A 10 -16.12 -8.02 13.18
C PHE A 10 -15.41 -9.21 12.52
N LEU A 11 -15.51 -10.41 13.09
CA LEU A 11 -14.98 -11.62 12.46
C LEU A 11 -15.66 -11.93 11.12
N ALA A 12 -16.98 -11.68 11.00
CA ALA A 12 -17.69 -11.83 9.73
C ALA A 12 -17.21 -10.82 8.67
N LEU A 13 -16.86 -9.60 9.08
CA LEU A 13 -16.24 -8.59 8.20
C LEU A 13 -14.82 -9.00 7.78
N LEU A 14 -13.98 -9.43 8.73
CA LEU A 14 -12.61 -9.89 8.43
C LEU A 14 -12.59 -11.09 7.48
N LYS A 15 -13.51 -12.05 7.63
CA LYS A 15 -13.62 -13.20 6.72
C LYS A 15 -13.95 -12.82 5.28
N ARG A 16 -14.60 -11.67 5.07
CA ARG A 16 -14.99 -11.15 3.75
C ARG A 16 -14.07 -10.03 3.26
N LEU A 17 -12.98 -9.77 3.97
CA LEU A 17 -12.05 -8.70 3.65
C LEU A 17 -11.33 -9.02 2.34
N THR A 18 -11.36 -8.06 1.43
CA THR A 18 -10.71 -8.12 0.12
C THR A 18 -9.74 -6.95 -0.03
N ALA A 19 -8.98 -6.93 -1.13
CA ALA A 19 -8.06 -5.83 -1.43
C ALA A 19 -8.76 -4.51 -1.81
N SER A 20 -10.10 -4.45 -1.93
CA SER A 20 -10.83 -3.27 -2.40
C SER A 20 -10.97 -2.16 -1.34
N GLN A 21 -11.03 -0.89 -1.76
CA GLN A 21 -11.11 0.26 -0.82
C GLN A 21 -12.32 0.14 0.06
N GLN A 22 -13.46 -0.16 -0.56
CA GLN A 22 -14.75 -0.18 0.11
C GLN A 22 -14.81 -1.27 1.17
N SER A 23 -14.21 -2.43 0.88
CA SER A 23 -14.09 -3.53 1.83
C SER A 23 -13.25 -3.10 3.04
N ILE A 24 -12.05 -2.56 2.78
CA ILE A 24 -11.13 -2.09 3.83
C ILE A 24 -11.76 -0.98 4.69
N GLN A 25 -12.27 0.09 4.06
CA GLN A 25 -12.83 1.25 4.78
C GLN A 25 -14.05 0.87 5.62
N LYS A 26 -14.86 -0.09 5.16
CA LYS A 26 -15.98 -0.60 5.94
C LYS A 26 -15.51 -1.24 7.25
N VAL A 27 -14.45 -2.05 7.20
CA VAL A 27 -13.89 -2.70 8.41
C VAL A 27 -13.19 -1.68 9.30
N VAL A 28 -12.46 -0.71 8.72
CA VAL A 28 -11.81 0.39 9.46
C VAL A 28 -12.85 1.22 10.22
N GLY A 29 -13.91 1.66 9.54
CA GLY A 29 -14.96 2.45 10.16
C GLY A 29 -15.66 1.71 11.31
N PHE A 30 -15.86 0.40 11.15
CA PHE A 30 -16.40 -0.44 12.23
C PHE A 30 -15.44 -0.50 13.43
N ALA A 31 -14.15 -0.75 13.20
CA ALA A 31 -13.15 -0.84 14.26
C ALA A 31 -13.04 0.47 15.07
N VAL A 32 -12.89 1.60 14.37
CA VAL A 32 -12.78 2.92 15.03
C VAL A 32 -14.05 3.27 15.80
N LYS A 33 -15.23 2.97 15.25
CA LYS A 33 -16.52 3.24 15.91
C LYS A 33 -16.67 2.53 17.25
N TYR A 34 -16.23 1.28 17.33
CA TYR A 34 -16.39 0.44 18.54
C TYR A 34 -15.13 0.35 19.40
N PHE A 35 -14.06 1.09 19.07
CA PHE A 35 -12.83 1.11 19.85
C PHE A 35 -13.04 1.46 21.34
N PRO A 36 -13.83 2.49 21.72
CA PRO A 36 -13.95 2.87 23.14
C PRO A 36 -14.55 1.80 24.04
N SER A 37 -15.35 0.89 23.47
CA SER A 37 -16.05 -0.16 24.22
C SER A 37 -15.40 -1.53 24.07
N CYS A 38 -14.83 -1.84 22.91
CA CYS A 38 -14.38 -3.19 22.54
C CYS A 38 -13.03 -3.18 21.79
N GLY A 39 -12.19 -2.17 21.99
CA GLY A 39 -10.92 -2.01 21.27
C GLY A 39 -9.98 -3.21 21.41
N GLU A 40 -9.85 -3.76 22.63
CA GLU A 40 -9.01 -4.93 22.90
C GLU A 40 -9.58 -6.21 22.25
N ASP A 41 -10.88 -6.48 22.39
CA ASP A 41 -11.53 -7.63 21.74
C ASP A 41 -11.38 -7.59 20.21
N ILE A 42 -11.53 -6.41 19.62
CA ILE A 42 -11.32 -6.19 18.18
C ILE A 42 -9.86 -6.46 17.82
N TRP A 43 -8.91 -6.03 18.65
CA TRP A 43 -7.50 -6.31 18.43
C TRP A 43 -7.19 -7.81 18.45
N GLU A 44 -7.74 -8.55 19.41
CA GLU A 44 -7.60 -10.01 19.43
C GLU A 44 -8.13 -10.67 18.15
N CYS A 45 -9.25 -10.19 17.63
CA CYS A 45 -9.79 -10.67 16.36
C CYS A 45 -8.87 -10.38 15.17
N ILE A 46 -8.17 -9.24 15.18
CA ILE A 46 -7.19 -8.89 14.14
C ILE A 46 -6.01 -9.87 14.18
N ILE A 47 -5.45 -10.12 15.37
CA ILE A 47 -4.36 -11.09 15.56
C ILE A 47 -4.81 -12.51 15.18
N GLU A 48 -6.01 -12.91 15.57
CA GLU A 48 -6.61 -14.19 15.15
C GLU A 48 -6.69 -14.30 13.62
N GLY A 49 -7.01 -13.18 12.94
CA GLY A 49 -7.00 -13.09 11.48
C GLY A 49 -5.63 -13.34 10.85
N PHE A 50 -4.56 -12.84 11.47
CA PHE A 50 -3.19 -13.12 11.03
C PHE A 50 -2.76 -14.56 11.29
N GLU A 51 -3.14 -15.15 12.42
CA GLU A 51 -2.73 -16.51 12.79
C GLU A 51 -3.45 -17.58 11.94
N LYS A 52 -4.77 -17.47 11.80
CA LYS A 52 -5.61 -18.49 11.16
C LYS A 52 -5.81 -18.27 9.65
N GLY A 53 -5.51 -17.09 9.14
CA GLY A 53 -5.71 -16.74 7.74
C GLY A 53 -4.70 -17.37 6.78
N SER A 54 -5.09 -17.58 5.52
CA SER A 54 -4.15 -17.88 4.43
C SER A 54 -3.23 -16.69 4.16
N ILE A 55 -2.09 -16.89 3.48
CA ILE A 55 -1.15 -15.80 3.16
C ILE A 55 -1.83 -14.58 2.54
N ASN A 56 -2.76 -14.80 1.63
CA ASN A 56 -3.50 -13.73 0.99
C ASN A 56 -4.45 -13.00 1.95
N ALA A 57 -5.13 -13.75 2.82
CA ALA A 57 -5.97 -13.16 3.86
C ALA A 57 -5.12 -12.31 4.83
N ARG A 58 -3.94 -12.80 5.23
CA ARG A 58 -2.99 -12.07 6.07
C ARG A 58 -2.55 -10.76 5.42
N ILE A 59 -2.27 -10.78 4.11
CA ILE A 59 -1.95 -9.57 3.36
C ILE A 59 -3.15 -8.61 3.33
N ASN A 60 -4.38 -9.10 3.11
CA ASN A 60 -5.58 -8.25 3.17
C ASN A 60 -5.74 -7.60 4.56
N VAL A 61 -5.54 -8.36 5.63
CA VAL A 61 -5.57 -7.83 7.01
C VAL A 61 -4.45 -6.81 7.22
N LEU A 62 -3.26 -6.99 6.61
CA LEU A 62 -2.18 -6.01 6.68
C LEU A 62 -2.55 -4.67 5.99
N TYR A 63 -3.18 -4.70 4.81
CA TYR A 63 -3.68 -3.48 4.16
C TYR A 63 -4.81 -2.80 4.94
N PHE A 64 -5.68 -3.60 5.56
CA PHE A 64 -6.67 -3.08 6.50
C PHE A 64 -5.99 -2.40 7.69
N LEU A 65 -4.96 -3.02 8.27
CA LEU A 65 -4.23 -2.49 9.41
C LEU A 65 -3.48 -1.20 9.08
N ASP A 66 -2.87 -1.14 7.90
CA ASP A 66 -2.26 0.07 7.34
C ASP A 66 -3.28 1.21 7.28
N SER A 67 -4.45 0.98 6.65
CA SER A 67 -5.51 1.99 6.60
C SER A 67 -6.07 2.35 7.98
N LEU A 68 -6.18 1.39 8.89
CA LEU A 68 -6.68 1.61 10.24
C LEU A 68 -5.77 2.57 11.00
N CYS A 69 -4.44 2.37 10.92
CA CYS A 69 -3.47 3.23 11.58
C CYS A 69 -3.54 4.67 11.04
N GLU A 70 -3.68 4.85 9.72
CA GLU A 70 -3.85 6.18 9.13
C GLU A 70 -5.12 6.88 9.64
N THR A 71 -6.25 6.17 9.65
CA THR A 71 -7.50 6.72 10.17
C THR A 71 -7.37 7.06 11.66
N CYS A 72 -6.66 6.24 12.45
CA CYS A 72 -6.40 6.55 13.85
C CYS A 72 -5.61 7.84 14.05
N LEU A 73 -4.61 8.11 13.19
CA LEU A 73 -3.83 9.34 13.24
C LEU A 73 -4.66 10.58 12.85
N VAL A 74 -5.53 10.45 11.84
CA VAL A 74 -6.46 11.53 11.45
C VAL A 74 -7.46 11.84 12.57
N VAL A 75 -8.03 10.81 13.20
CA VAL A 75 -8.93 11.01 14.35
C VAL A 75 -8.20 11.72 15.50
N LYS A 76 -6.94 11.35 15.75
CA LYS A 76 -6.10 12.00 16.77
C LYS A 76 -5.81 13.48 16.45
N SER A 77 -5.51 13.82 15.19
CA SER A 77 -5.26 15.22 14.80
C SER A 77 -6.51 16.09 14.96
N GLN A 78 -7.68 15.58 14.54
CA GLN A 78 -8.97 16.26 14.73
C GLN A 78 -9.33 16.47 16.20
N GLN A 79 -9.02 15.51 17.07
CA GLN A 79 -9.26 15.65 18.51
C GLN A 79 -8.35 16.70 19.16
N LYS A 80 -7.08 16.81 18.73
CA LYS A 80 -6.13 17.83 19.23
C LYS A 80 -6.56 19.25 18.88
N ALA A 81 -7.13 19.46 17.70
CA ALA A 81 -7.65 20.78 17.29
C ALA A 81 -8.83 21.25 18.18
N HIS A 82 -9.57 20.31 18.78
CA HIS A 82 -10.82 20.63 19.49
C HIS A 82 -10.70 20.70 21.02
N ARG A 83 -9.59 20.26 21.63
CA ARG A 83 -9.41 20.26 23.10
C ARG A 83 -8.04 20.80 23.52
N SER A 84 -8.01 22.08 23.89
CA SER A 84 -6.92 22.68 24.68
C SER A 84 -7.24 22.45 26.16
N GLY A 85 -6.68 21.41 26.76
CA GLY A 85 -6.68 21.24 28.22
C GLY A 85 -7.13 19.87 28.74
N SER A 86 -6.27 19.31 29.60
CA SER A 86 -6.47 18.20 30.55
C SER A 86 -6.26 16.76 30.06
N SER A 87 -5.24 16.18 30.69
CA SER A 87 -4.92 14.79 31.00
C SER A 87 -6.00 13.71 30.80
N GLU A 88 -6.12 13.17 29.58
CA GLU A 88 -6.57 11.79 29.34
C GLU A 88 -5.53 11.04 28.49
N LYS A 89 -4.41 10.68 29.14
CA LYS A 89 -3.29 9.91 28.54
C LYS A 89 -3.66 8.50 28.07
N ARG A 90 -4.90 8.02 28.27
CA ARG A 90 -5.17 6.57 28.23
C ARG A 90 -5.56 5.99 26.87
N ASN A 91 -5.94 6.78 25.86
CA ASN A 91 -6.42 6.21 24.58
C ASN A 91 -6.08 7.05 23.32
N ALA A 92 -5.08 7.93 23.39
CA ALA A 92 -4.83 8.91 22.32
C ALA A 92 -4.36 8.29 20.98
N ASN A 93 -3.87 7.05 21.00
CA ASN A 93 -3.30 6.39 19.82
C ASN A 93 -4.16 5.23 19.28
N LEU A 94 -5.35 5.00 19.84
CA LEU A 94 -6.27 3.93 19.41
C LEU A 94 -5.54 2.58 19.21
N TYR A 95 -5.57 2.03 17.99
CA TYR A 95 -4.93 0.76 17.64
C TYR A 95 -3.42 0.83 17.41
N VAL A 96 -2.85 2.04 17.28
CA VAL A 96 -1.43 2.23 16.92
C VAL A 96 -0.51 1.67 18.02
N ASP A 97 -0.88 1.81 19.29
CA ASP A 97 -0.11 1.26 20.42
C ASP A 97 -0.08 -0.28 20.39
N PHE A 98 -1.20 -0.91 20.00
CA PHE A 98 -1.26 -2.36 19.85
C PHE A 98 -0.42 -2.85 18.67
N VAL A 99 -0.47 -2.13 17.54
CA VAL A 99 0.40 -2.41 16.37
C VAL A 99 1.86 -2.30 16.78
N ALA A 100 2.23 -1.23 17.49
CA ALA A 100 3.59 -1.03 17.96
C ALA A 100 4.02 -2.21 18.82
N ARG A 101 3.20 -2.65 19.78
CA ARG A 101 3.52 -3.79 20.67
C ARG A 101 3.76 -5.08 19.90
N ASP A 102 2.87 -5.42 18.97
CA ASP A 102 2.85 -6.74 18.33
C ASP A 102 3.49 -6.76 16.93
N LEU A 103 4.18 -5.67 16.53
CA LEU A 103 4.75 -5.46 15.19
C LEU A 103 5.57 -6.67 14.69
N THR A 104 6.53 -7.14 15.48
CA THR A 104 7.41 -8.25 15.11
C THR A 104 6.61 -9.53 14.83
N LYS A 105 5.60 -9.81 15.67
CA LYS A 105 4.70 -10.96 15.50
C LYS A 105 3.88 -10.84 14.23
N ILE A 106 3.33 -9.65 13.95
CA ILE A 106 2.53 -9.40 12.73
C ILE A 106 3.38 -9.64 11.48
N VAL A 107 4.59 -9.07 11.46
CA VAL A 107 5.53 -9.22 10.33
C VAL A 107 5.86 -10.68 10.10
N ASP A 108 6.20 -11.43 11.15
CA ASP A 108 6.53 -12.86 11.04
C ASP A 108 5.38 -13.71 10.51
N LEU A 109 4.14 -13.35 10.84
CA LEU A 109 2.94 -14.03 10.34
C LEU A 109 2.64 -13.68 8.87
N VAL A 110 2.88 -12.45 8.44
CA VAL A 110 2.59 -12.02 7.06
C VAL A 110 3.69 -12.41 6.08
N VAL A 111 4.95 -12.52 6.54
CA VAL A 111 6.11 -12.83 5.69
C VAL A 111 6.62 -14.26 5.97
N PRO A 112 6.02 -15.31 5.38
CA PRO A 112 6.66 -16.62 5.41
C PRO A 112 8.01 -16.58 4.65
N GLN A 113 8.94 -17.43 5.07
CA GLN A 113 10.30 -17.52 4.51
C GLN A 113 10.26 -17.62 2.98
N GLY A 114 11.00 -16.75 2.28
CA GLY A 114 11.12 -16.73 0.81
C GLY A 114 10.18 -15.79 0.02
N ARG A 115 9.35 -14.93 0.66
CA ARG A 115 8.48 -13.94 -0.03
C ARG A 115 8.51 -12.55 0.64
N GLN A 116 9.67 -11.90 0.67
CA GLN A 116 9.88 -10.68 1.47
C GLN A 116 9.47 -9.33 0.83
N GLY A 117 9.00 -9.27 -0.42
CA GLY A 117 8.86 -7.98 -1.14
C GLY A 117 7.72 -7.03 -0.71
N LEU A 118 6.55 -7.56 -0.36
CA LEU A 118 5.35 -6.74 -0.12
C LEU A 118 5.34 -5.97 1.23
N PRO A 119 5.79 -6.56 2.35
CA PRO A 119 5.72 -5.92 3.67
C PRO A 119 6.68 -4.74 3.82
N ASN A 120 7.80 -4.74 3.08
CA ASN A 120 8.77 -3.65 3.11
C ASN A 120 8.14 -2.30 2.73
N LEU A 121 7.26 -2.27 1.71
CA LEU A 121 6.58 -1.04 1.30
C LEU A 121 5.68 -0.45 2.40
N ILE A 122 4.99 -1.30 3.17
CA ILE A 122 4.10 -0.85 4.25
C ILE A 122 4.92 -0.42 5.47
N LEU A 123 5.99 -1.14 5.79
CA LEU A 123 6.89 -0.78 6.89
C LEU A 123 7.61 0.55 6.63
N GLU A 124 8.15 0.75 5.42
CA GLU A 124 8.73 2.02 4.99
C GLU A 124 7.72 3.16 5.11
N ARG A 125 6.47 2.93 4.70
CA ARG A 125 5.40 3.91 4.85
C ARG A 125 5.12 4.24 6.32
N TRP A 126 5.04 3.24 7.19
CA TRP A 126 4.82 3.44 8.62
C TRP A 126 5.97 4.20 9.29
N ARG A 127 7.21 3.97 8.82
CA ARG A 127 8.41 4.72 9.21
C ARG A 127 8.33 6.17 8.76
N SER A 128 8.14 6.42 7.46
CA SER A 128 8.16 7.78 6.88
C SER A 128 7.03 8.65 7.42
N LYS A 129 5.83 8.08 7.60
CA LYS A 129 4.69 8.79 8.18
C LYS A 129 4.71 8.88 9.71
N ARG A 130 5.77 8.40 10.36
CA ARG A 130 5.91 8.36 11.83
C ARG A 130 4.69 7.72 12.52
N ILE A 131 4.08 6.73 11.87
CA ILE A 131 2.98 5.95 12.47
C ILE A 131 3.51 5.14 13.63
N LEU A 132 4.68 4.55 13.45
CA LEU A 132 5.47 3.86 14.46
C LEU A 132 6.81 4.56 14.63
N ASP A 133 7.46 4.33 15.77
CA ASP A 133 8.83 4.79 16.00
C ASP A 133 9.76 4.24 14.92
N PRO A 134 10.46 5.09 14.14
CA PRO A 134 11.37 4.64 13.10
C PRO A 134 12.41 3.64 13.58
N GLN A 135 12.92 3.77 14.81
CA GLN A 135 13.91 2.83 15.33
C GLN A 135 13.33 1.41 15.42
N LYS A 136 12.09 1.31 15.90
CA LYS A 136 11.40 0.02 16.02
C LYS A 136 11.10 -0.61 14.67
N VAL A 137 10.78 0.20 13.65
CA VAL A 137 10.59 -0.29 12.29
C VAL A 137 11.92 -0.79 11.71
N ASP A 138 13.01 -0.08 11.95
CA ASP A 138 14.35 -0.41 11.44
C ASP A 138 14.87 -1.72 12.01
N GLU A 139 14.64 -1.98 13.29
CA GLU A 139 14.96 -3.27 13.93
C GLU A 139 14.24 -4.43 13.22
N VAL A 140 12.96 -4.27 12.93
CA VAL A 140 12.14 -5.30 12.26
C VAL A 140 12.56 -5.49 10.81
N VAL A 141 12.81 -4.41 10.07
CA VAL A 141 13.31 -4.46 8.69
C VAL A 141 14.69 -5.12 8.63
N SER A 142 15.58 -4.81 9.56
CA SER A 142 16.92 -5.43 9.64
C SER A 142 16.83 -6.94 9.93
N SER A 143 15.92 -7.34 10.82
CA SER A 143 15.64 -8.75 11.10
C SER A 143 15.10 -9.49 9.86
N LEU A 144 14.18 -8.87 9.12
CA LEU A 144 13.66 -9.40 7.86
C LEU A 144 14.75 -9.56 6.79
N ASN A 145 15.60 -8.56 6.59
CA ASN A 145 16.69 -8.59 5.61
C ASN A 145 17.76 -9.63 5.97
N SER A 146 17.99 -9.86 7.26
CA SER A 146 18.90 -10.91 7.74
C SER A 146 18.40 -12.31 7.38
N ARG A 147 17.07 -12.54 7.39
CA ARG A 147 16.47 -13.80 6.92
C ARG A 147 16.68 -14.03 5.43
N THR A 148 16.72 -12.97 4.62
CA THR A 148 17.03 -13.05 3.18
C THR A 148 18.46 -13.54 2.93
N THR A 149 19.42 -13.10 3.75
CA THR A 149 20.84 -13.37 3.52
C THR A 149 21.24 -14.80 3.87
N LEU A 150 20.52 -15.44 4.79
CA LEU A 150 20.80 -16.82 5.24
C LEU A 150 20.33 -17.91 4.26
N GLU A 151 19.52 -17.58 3.24
CA GLU A 151 19.01 -18.54 2.25
C GLU A 151 19.84 -18.64 0.96
N LEU A 152 20.99 -17.97 0.85
CA LEU A 152 21.91 -18.22 -0.27
C LEU A 152 23.00 -19.26 0.10
N PRO A 153 22.79 -20.54 -0.23
CA PRO A 153 23.89 -21.39 -0.66
C PRO A 153 23.59 -22.17 -1.96
N THR A 154 24.41 -21.89 -2.99
CA THR A 154 24.97 -22.84 -3.97
C THR A 154 24.05 -23.93 -4.57
N THR A 155 23.60 -23.74 -5.82
CA THR A 155 23.72 -24.80 -6.84
C THR A 155 23.92 -24.19 -8.24
N SER A 156 24.97 -24.67 -8.89
CA SER A 156 25.59 -24.18 -10.12
C SER A 156 24.80 -24.51 -11.39
N ALA A 157 25.24 -23.82 -12.46
CA ALA A 157 25.28 -24.27 -13.85
C ALA A 157 24.05 -24.03 -14.74
N SER A 158 24.14 -22.92 -15.49
CA SER A 158 24.09 -22.89 -16.97
C SER A 158 23.42 -24.07 -17.68
N THR A 159 22.27 -23.81 -18.32
CA THR A 159 21.96 -24.37 -19.64
C THR A 159 21.00 -23.44 -20.38
N SER A 160 21.49 -22.91 -21.49
CA SER A 160 20.77 -22.20 -22.55
C SER A 160 19.70 -23.10 -23.19
N PRO A 161 18.55 -22.58 -23.64
CA PRO A 161 17.65 -23.32 -24.51
C PRO A 161 18.07 -23.10 -25.97
N THR A 162 18.69 -24.10 -26.59
CA THR A 162 18.80 -24.16 -28.06
C THR A 162 17.50 -24.77 -28.60
N GLU A 163 16.75 -23.98 -29.34
CA GLU A 163 15.61 -24.41 -30.13
C GLU A 163 16.06 -25.35 -31.25
N SER A 164 15.44 -26.53 -31.34
CA SER A 164 15.48 -27.36 -32.55
C SER A 164 14.04 -27.72 -32.91
N PHE A 165 13.56 -27.05 -33.95
CA PHE A 165 12.39 -27.38 -34.75
C PHE A 165 12.51 -28.81 -35.28
N ASP A 166 11.50 -29.66 -35.05
CA ASP A 166 11.28 -30.84 -35.90
C ASP A 166 9.78 -31.16 -36.04
N LEU A 167 9.34 -31.24 -37.29
CA LEU A 167 8.02 -31.63 -37.79
C LEU A 167 7.70 -33.10 -37.48
N PRO A 168 6.43 -33.51 -37.28
CA PRO A 168 6.06 -34.91 -37.34
C PRO A 168 5.28 -35.25 -38.62
N GLY A 169 5.93 -36.05 -39.47
CA GLY A 169 5.27 -36.98 -40.40
C GLY A 169 5.19 -38.39 -39.78
N GLN A 170 3.97 -38.92 -39.69
CA GLN A 170 3.57 -40.34 -39.76
C GLN A 170 4.59 -41.46 -39.39
N THR A 171 4.33 -42.24 -38.32
CA THR A 171 3.90 -43.68 -38.37
C THR A 171 4.07 -44.42 -37.01
N GLN A 172 2.94 -44.94 -36.51
CA GLN A 172 2.66 -46.31 -36.01
C GLN A 172 3.61 -47.12 -35.08
N HIS A 173 3.02 -47.51 -33.93
CA HIS A 173 3.13 -48.78 -33.16
C HIS A 173 4.48 -49.24 -32.54
N THR A 174 4.56 -49.24 -31.19
CA THR A 174 4.50 -50.43 -30.29
C THR A 174 5.03 -50.07 -28.88
N HIS A 175 4.21 -50.17 -27.83
CA HIS A 175 4.63 -49.96 -26.44
C HIS A 175 5.04 -51.29 -25.79
N GLY A 176 6.34 -51.46 -25.57
CA GLY A 176 6.93 -52.43 -24.64
C GLY A 176 7.00 -51.84 -23.22
N SER A 177 6.49 -52.60 -22.26
CA SER A 177 6.50 -52.28 -20.82
C SER A 177 7.89 -52.43 -20.22
N SER A 178 8.36 -51.42 -19.49
CA SER A 178 9.43 -51.59 -18.49
C SER A 178 9.27 -50.60 -17.34
N LYS A 179 8.85 -51.16 -16.19
CA LYS A 179 8.75 -50.49 -14.89
C LYS A 179 10.15 -50.25 -14.32
N ARG A 180 10.48 -49.00 -13.99
CA ARG A 180 11.50 -48.67 -12.98
C ARG A 180 10.80 -48.30 -11.66
N PRO A 181 11.33 -48.69 -10.48
CA PRO A 181 10.71 -48.39 -9.20
C PRO A 181 10.96 -46.91 -8.87
N ASN A 182 9.87 -46.17 -8.65
CA ASN A 182 9.90 -44.76 -8.28
C ASN A 182 10.12 -44.65 -6.76
N VAL A 183 11.28 -44.10 -6.36
CA VAL A 183 11.55 -43.72 -4.97
C VAL A 183 10.64 -42.55 -4.64
N ALA A 184 9.80 -42.69 -3.61
CA ALA A 184 8.75 -41.76 -3.26
C ALA A 184 9.31 -40.37 -2.91
N ALA A 185 9.18 -39.43 -3.85
CA ALA A 185 9.27 -38.01 -3.56
C ALA A 185 8.09 -37.60 -2.64
N PRO A 186 8.30 -36.70 -1.67
CA PRO A 186 7.23 -36.23 -0.80
C PRO A 186 6.10 -35.59 -1.63
N PRO A 187 4.83 -35.74 -1.21
CA PRO A 187 3.69 -35.26 -1.99
C PRO A 187 3.79 -33.74 -2.15
N SER A 188 3.90 -33.27 -3.39
CA SER A 188 3.78 -31.87 -3.73
C SER A 188 2.43 -31.34 -3.22
N PRO A 189 2.37 -30.13 -2.62
CA PRO A 189 1.11 -29.57 -2.16
C PRO A 189 0.11 -29.50 -3.32
N PRO A 190 -1.18 -29.75 -3.06
CA PRO A 190 -2.19 -29.80 -4.12
C PRO A 190 -2.24 -28.46 -4.86
N PRO A 191 -2.34 -28.49 -6.20
CA PRO A 191 -2.41 -27.26 -6.99
C PRO A 191 -3.66 -26.46 -6.62
N LEU A 192 -3.48 -25.14 -6.56
CA LEU A 192 -4.52 -24.17 -6.21
C LEU A 192 -5.72 -24.32 -7.16
N SER A 193 -6.95 -24.19 -6.66
CA SER A 193 -8.13 -24.22 -7.53
C SER A 193 -8.13 -23.01 -8.48
N ARG A 194 -8.64 -23.18 -9.72
CA ARG A 194 -8.72 -22.10 -10.72
C ARG A 194 -9.41 -20.84 -10.18
N ASN A 195 -10.46 -21.01 -9.38
CA ASN A 195 -11.18 -19.88 -8.77
C ASN A 195 -10.31 -19.13 -7.75
N GLU A 196 -9.51 -19.83 -6.95
CA GLU A 196 -8.56 -19.19 -6.02
C GLU A 196 -7.44 -18.46 -6.78
N VAL A 197 -6.98 -19.02 -7.91
CA VAL A 197 -5.99 -18.35 -8.76
C VAL A 197 -6.55 -17.04 -9.32
N LEU A 198 -7.74 -17.07 -9.91
CA LEU A 198 -8.38 -15.86 -10.45
C LEU A 198 -8.63 -14.83 -9.36
N ARG A 199 -9.09 -15.28 -8.18
CA ARG A 199 -9.29 -14.41 -7.01
C ARG A 199 -7.99 -13.70 -6.60
N ARG A 200 -6.87 -14.43 -6.56
CA ARG A 200 -5.54 -13.85 -6.26
C ARG A 200 -5.07 -12.87 -7.32
N ILE A 201 -5.24 -13.20 -8.59
CA ILE A 201 -4.90 -12.29 -9.69
C ILE A 201 -5.66 -10.98 -9.55
N GLU A 202 -6.96 -11.05 -9.28
CA GLU A 202 -7.80 -9.86 -9.11
C GLU A 202 -7.40 -9.06 -7.86
N GLU A 203 -7.08 -9.74 -6.75
CA GLU A 203 -6.59 -9.07 -5.54
C GLU A 203 -5.25 -8.37 -5.78
N ASP A 204 -4.31 -9.01 -6.48
CA ASP A 204 -3.02 -8.39 -6.80
C ASP A 204 -3.16 -7.24 -7.81
N ARG A 205 -4.08 -7.36 -8.78
CA ARG A 205 -4.47 -6.25 -9.67
C ARG A 205 -4.99 -5.06 -8.85
N GLU A 206 -5.87 -5.31 -7.89
CA GLU A 206 -6.45 -4.28 -7.04
C GLU A 206 -5.40 -3.65 -6.09
N ARG A 207 -4.42 -4.42 -5.61
CA ARG A 207 -3.27 -3.90 -4.84
C ARG A 207 -2.39 -2.97 -5.68
N HIS A 208 -2.04 -3.37 -6.90
CA HIS A 208 -1.26 -2.52 -7.80
C HIS A 208 -2.00 -1.25 -8.19
N LYS A 209 -3.31 -1.36 -8.42
CA LYS A 209 -4.17 -0.21 -8.65
C LYS A 209 -4.08 0.77 -7.50
N ARG A 210 -4.18 0.32 -6.24
CA ARG A 210 -4.01 1.16 -5.04
C ARG A 210 -2.65 1.83 -4.94
N LEU A 211 -1.59 1.08 -5.24
CA LEU A 211 -0.23 1.62 -5.20
C LEU A 211 -0.10 2.79 -6.18
N ARG A 212 -0.67 2.67 -7.38
CA ARG A 212 -0.70 3.75 -8.37
C ARG A 212 -1.64 4.88 -7.99
N GLU A 213 -2.84 4.59 -7.47
CA GLU A 213 -3.79 5.62 -7.01
C GLU A 213 -3.19 6.57 -5.97
N ARG A 214 -2.28 6.07 -5.13
CA ARG A 214 -1.61 6.88 -4.10
C ARG A 214 -0.36 7.60 -4.61
N ARG A 215 0.16 7.25 -5.80
CA ARG A 215 1.42 7.79 -6.31
C ARG A 215 1.32 9.27 -6.69
N TRP A 216 0.17 9.69 -7.21
CA TRP A 216 -0.09 11.04 -7.68
C TRP A 216 -0.80 11.92 -6.64
N VAL A 217 -1.00 11.43 -5.41
CA VAL A 217 -1.54 12.24 -4.32
C VAL A 217 -0.42 13.12 -3.76
N GLN A 218 -0.46 14.42 -4.05
CA GLN A 218 0.45 15.38 -3.44
C GLN A 218 0.11 15.58 -1.95
N PRO A 219 1.12 15.63 -1.06
CA PRO A 219 0.91 16.00 0.33
C PRO A 219 0.46 17.46 0.45
N ILE A 220 -0.83 17.69 0.69
CA ILE A 220 -1.29 19.03 1.05
C ILE A 220 -1.00 19.22 2.54
N SER A 221 0.00 20.02 2.88
CA SER A 221 0.26 20.44 4.26
C SER A 221 -0.92 21.29 4.76
N TYR A 222 -1.90 20.64 5.41
CA TYR A 222 -2.98 21.31 6.13
C TYR A 222 -2.47 21.90 7.45
N SER A 223 -1.59 22.89 7.36
CA SER A 223 -1.20 23.69 8.51
C SER A 223 -1.22 25.16 8.14
N ALA A 224 -2.41 25.65 7.78
CA ALA A 224 -2.71 27.06 8.00
C ALA A 224 -4.03 27.13 8.77
N PRO A 225 -4.07 27.71 9.97
CA PRO A 225 -5.29 27.83 10.80
C PRO A 225 -6.36 28.75 10.18
N SER A 226 -6.16 29.23 8.96
CA SER A 226 -7.01 30.20 8.25
C SER A 226 -7.54 29.69 6.89
N PHE A 227 -7.48 28.37 6.60
CA PHE A 227 -8.06 27.81 5.38
C PHE A 227 -9.59 27.96 5.37
N ASN A 228 -10.06 29.08 4.81
CA ASN A 228 -11.40 29.21 4.30
C ASN A 228 -11.45 28.56 2.91
N PRO A 229 -12.23 27.49 2.68
CA PRO A 229 -12.30 26.82 1.38
C PRO A 229 -12.80 27.72 0.24
N ASN A 230 -13.35 28.90 0.55
CA ASN A 230 -13.78 29.91 -0.42
C ASN A 230 -12.69 30.91 -0.84
N SER A 231 -11.47 30.81 -0.29
CA SER A 231 -10.36 31.69 -0.64
C SER A 231 -9.04 30.95 -0.53
N VAL A 232 -8.74 30.11 -1.52
CA VAL A 232 -7.36 29.66 -1.75
C VAL A 232 -6.63 30.83 -2.40
N PRO A 233 -5.68 31.51 -1.72
CA PRO A 233 -4.89 32.54 -2.38
C PRO A 233 -4.08 31.89 -3.51
N LEU A 234 -3.94 32.56 -4.65
CA LEU A 234 -3.08 32.07 -5.73
C LEU A 234 -1.66 31.88 -5.17
N ALA A 235 -0.96 30.86 -5.67
CA ALA A 235 0.40 30.53 -5.25
C ALA A 235 1.36 31.75 -5.31
N SER A 236 1.15 32.66 -6.27
CA SER A 236 1.88 33.92 -6.42
C SER A 236 1.73 34.92 -5.27
N PHE A 237 0.75 34.73 -4.37
CA PHE A 237 0.52 35.56 -3.19
C PHE A 237 0.91 34.87 -1.87
N LEU A 238 1.44 33.65 -1.93
CA LEU A 238 2.03 33.02 -0.76
C LEU A 238 3.38 33.67 -0.45
N PRO A 239 3.67 33.99 0.82
CA PRO A 239 4.96 34.56 1.20
C PRO A 239 6.06 33.54 0.90
N LEU A 240 7.02 33.93 0.06
CA LEU A 240 8.27 33.18 -0.12
C LEU A 240 8.99 33.14 1.24
N SER A 241 9.41 31.96 1.67
CA SER A 241 9.96 31.67 3.01
C SER A 241 11.35 32.29 3.29
N ASP A 242 11.90 33.12 2.41
CA ASP A 242 13.24 33.73 2.49
C ASP A 242 13.37 34.95 3.44
N GLY A 243 12.62 34.97 4.55
CA GLY A 243 12.72 36.03 5.56
C GLY A 243 13.84 35.76 6.59
N PRO A 244 14.76 36.71 6.86
CA PRO A 244 15.89 36.51 7.79
C PRO A 244 15.51 36.50 9.28
N GLN A 245 14.23 36.35 9.63
CA GLN A 245 13.77 36.25 11.01
C GLN A 245 13.26 34.84 11.31
N GLY A 246 14.21 33.98 11.69
CA GLY A 246 13.91 32.74 12.38
C GLY A 246 13.11 33.01 13.65
N GLY A 247 11.83 32.66 13.61
CA GLY A 247 10.90 32.88 14.71
C GLY A 247 9.67 31.99 14.60
N TYR A 248 9.81 30.74 15.07
CA TYR A 248 8.74 29.79 15.37
C TYR A 248 7.77 29.44 14.23
N GLY A 249 8.09 28.37 13.49
CA GLY A 249 7.16 27.67 12.60
C GLY A 249 7.69 27.53 11.18
N ASP A 250 8.81 26.83 11.05
CA ASP A 250 9.45 26.46 9.77
C ASP A 250 8.62 25.33 9.12
N GLU A 251 7.37 25.62 8.75
CA GLU A 251 6.54 24.72 7.97
C GLU A 251 6.70 25.09 6.49
N GLU A 252 7.50 24.32 5.75
CA GLU A 252 7.63 24.43 4.29
C GLU A 252 6.25 24.54 3.65
N ALA A 253 6.05 25.58 2.82
CA ALA A 253 4.77 25.78 2.18
C ALA A 253 4.46 24.58 1.28
N ALA A 254 3.18 24.18 1.18
CA ALA A 254 2.78 23.08 0.31
C ALA A 254 3.21 23.30 -1.16
N VAL A 255 3.30 24.57 -1.59
CA VAL A 255 3.79 24.97 -2.92
C VAL A 255 5.29 24.76 -3.07
N ASP A 256 6.08 25.00 -2.02
CA ASP A 256 7.53 24.76 -2.06
C ASP A 256 7.82 23.26 -2.18
N ILE A 257 7.03 22.43 -1.48
CA ILE A 257 7.10 20.96 -1.57
C ILE A 257 6.66 20.45 -2.95
N GLU A 258 5.59 21.01 -3.52
CA GLU A 258 5.13 20.66 -4.87
C GLU A 258 6.21 21.00 -5.91
N PHE A 259 6.74 22.22 -5.87
CA PHE A 259 7.79 22.67 -6.78
C PHE A 259 9.06 21.83 -6.67
N GLU A 260 9.55 21.55 -5.46
CA GLU A 260 10.77 20.75 -5.30
C GLU A 260 10.58 19.32 -5.83
N ASN A 261 9.41 18.71 -5.59
CA ASN A 261 9.09 17.39 -6.14
C ASN A 261 9.01 17.40 -7.67
N GLU A 262 8.34 18.41 -8.26
CA GLU A 262 8.27 18.56 -9.71
C GLU A 262 9.66 18.79 -10.29
N TRP A 263 10.48 19.63 -9.66
CA TRP A 263 11.85 19.92 -10.08
C TRP A 263 12.74 18.68 -10.05
N GLU A 264 12.73 17.91 -8.95
CA GLU A 264 13.48 16.65 -8.84
C GLU A 264 13.05 15.58 -9.85
N THR A 265 11.78 15.61 -10.27
CA THR A 265 11.21 14.63 -11.21
C THR A 265 11.06 15.15 -12.63
N THR A 266 11.48 16.39 -12.90
CA THR A 266 11.45 16.99 -14.24
C THR A 266 12.37 16.19 -15.15
N SER A 267 11.81 15.61 -16.21
CA SER A 267 12.58 14.94 -17.26
C SER A 267 13.00 15.93 -18.34
N ASP A 268 14.06 15.58 -19.07
CA ASP A 268 14.47 16.34 -20.26
C ASP A 268 13.34 16.36 -21.30
N TRP A 269 13.26 17.50 -21.99
CA TRP A 269 12.36 17.71 -23.13
C TRP A 269 12.60 16.69 -24.24
N ASN A 270 11.55 16.02 -24.69
CA ASN A 270 11.61 14.91 -25.65
C ASN A 270 10.67 15.11 -26.86
N GLU A 271 10.58 14.08 -27.71
CA GLU A 271 9.76 14.11 -28.94
C GLU A 271 8.26 14.20 -28.65
N ASP A 272 7.77 13.49 -27.64
CA ASP A 272 6.36 13.55 -27.21
C ASP A 272 6.01 14.97 -26.76
N ASP A 273 6.91 15.69 -26.08
CA ASP A 273 6.71 17.08 -25.68
C ASP A 273 6.59 18.02 -26.91
N VAL A 274 7.40 17.79 -27.96
CA VAL A 274 7.31 18.55 -29.23
C VAL A 274 5.98 18.27 -29.92
N GLU A 275 5.53 17.01 -29.94
CA GLU A 275 4.25 16.60 -30.51
C GLU A 275 3.08 17.30 -29.80
N VAL A 276 3.04 17.26 -28.46
CA VAL A 276 2.01 17.91 -27.65
C VAL A 276 1.96 19.41 -27.88
N VAL A 277 3.11 20.10 -27.88
CA VAL A 277 3.15 21.56 -28.14
C VAL A 277 2.70 21.89 -29.56
N THR A 278 3.04 21.04 -30.53
CA THR A 278 2.63 21.26 -31.92
C THR A 278 1.12 21.09 -32.07
N GLU A 279 0.54 20.04 -31.47
CA GLU A 279 -0.90 19.81 -31.43
C GLU A 279 -1.65 20.98 -30.74
N GLU A 280 -1.16 21.43 -29.59
CA GLU A 280 -1.76 22.57 -28.88
C GLU A 280 -1.68 23.86 -29.71
N ARG A 281 -0.55 24.12 -30.37
CA ARG A 281 -0.37 25.28 -31.24
C ARG A 281 -1.35 25.26 -32.41
N GLU A 282 -1.58 24.10 -33.04
CA GLU A 282 -2.52 23.96 -34.15
C GLU A 282 -3.97 24.20 -33.71
N LEU A 283 -4.34 23.78 -32.49
CA LEU A 283 -5.64 24.05 -31.90
C LEU A 283 -5.86 25.54 -31.58
N CYS A 284 -4.85 26.22 -31.05
CA CYS A 284 -4.96 27.64 -30.67
C CYS A 284 -4.80 28.61 -31.87
N PHE A 285 -3.96 28.26 -32.83
CA PHE A 285 -3.65 29.08 -34.01
C PHE A 285 -3.74 28.25 -35.29
N PRO A 286 -4.95 27.82 -35.67
CA PRO A 286 -5.15 27.11 -36.93
C PRO A 286 -4.65 27.97 -38.09
N ARG A 287 -4.04 27.33 -39.10
CA ARG A 287 -3.53 28.03 -40.29
C ARG A 287 -4.68 28.83 -40.92
N GLU A 288 -4.42 30.11 -41.23
CA GLU A 288 -5.37 30.99 -41.91
C GLU A 288 -6.00 30.28 -43.13
N GLY A 289 -7.28 29.90 -43.01
CA GLY A 289 -8.00 29.18 -44.05
C GLY A 289 -8.95 28.09 -43.55
N GLU A 290 -8.79 27.60 -42.32
CA GLU A 290 -9.77 26.70 -41.71
C GLU A 290 -10.86 27.52 -40.98
N GLY A 291 -12.12 27.21 -41.30
CA GLY A 291 -13.30 28.00 -40.93
C GLY A 291 -13.52 28.15 -39.42
N PRO A 292 -14.43 29.04 -39.00
CA PRO A 292 -14.62 29.38 -37.60
C PRO A 292 -14.94 28.14 -36.76
N MET A 293 -14.19 27.96 -35.68
CA MET A 293 -14.53 27.02 -34.60
C MET A 293 -15.98 27.27 -34.19
N ASP A 294 -16.85 26.28 -34.43
CA ASP A 294 -18.24 26.31 -34.03
C ASP A 294 -18.31 26.17 -32.52
N LEU A 295 -18.27 27.32 -31.83
CA LEU A 295 -18.58 27.44 -30.42
C LEU A 295 -20.09 27.67 -30.28
N SER A 296 -20.86 26.58 -30.46
CA SER A 296 -22.27 26.53 -30.10
C SER A 296 -22.58 25.50 -29.02
#